data_AF-A0A1R0YXU7-F1
#
_entry.id   AF-A0A1R0YXU7-F1
#
_cell.length_a   1.000
_cell.length_b   1.000
_cell.length_c   1.000
_cell.angle_alpha   90.00
_cell.angle_beta   90.00
_cell.angle_gamma   90.00
#
_symmetry.space_group_name_H-M   'P 1'
#
loop_
_entity.id
_entity.type
_entity.pdbx_description
1 polymer ?
#
loop_
_entity_poly.entity_id
_entity_poly.type
_entity_poly.pdbx_seq_one_letter_code
_entity_poly.pdbx_strand_id
1 'polypeptide(L)'
;MTTALVNDLTGIVRSAPAIFASRTCREALRVMFQHPESKCIVVCNAMNEPLGMLMSERFFLKATGRSGVDLFYREPAMKLMNKTPLILDISTPLDMVLSLAMNRPDPMKNDCVIITRKGKFVGVAYTSDLIRAQA
;
A
#
# COMPACT_ATOMS: atom_id res chain seq x y z
N MET A 1 -5.11 -0.04 -38.47
CA MET A 1 -5.02 -1.01 -37.38
C MET A 1 -4.93 -0.23 -36.09
N THR A 2 -5.87 -0.49 -35.19
CA THR A 2 -6.35 0.40 -34.13
C THR A 2 -5.32 0.55 -33.01
N THR A 3 -4.92 1.77 -32.72
CA THR A 3 -4.21 2.17 -31.50
C THR A 3 -5.16 1.98 -30.31
N ALA A 4 -5.11 0.82 -29.67
CA ALA A 4 -5.67 0.67 -28.33
C ALA A 4 -4.80 1.49 -27.37
N LEU A 5 -5.33 2.62 -26.87
CA LEU A 5 -4.74 3.32 -25.74
C LEU A 5 -4.54 2.30 -24.61
N VAL A 6 -3.30 2.17 -24.18
CA VAL A 6 -2.86 1.20 -23.18
C VAL A 6 -3.34 1.69 -21.81
N ASN A 7 -4.61 1.42 -21.47
CA ASN A 7 -5.18 1.55 -20.13
C ASN A 7 -4.72 0.37 -19.24
N ASP A 8 -3.41 0.11 -19.23
CA ASP A 8 -2.81 -1.00 -18.48
C ASP A 8 -2.28 -0.50 -17.14
N LEU A 9 -2.50 -1.30 -16.10
CA LEU A 9 -2.14 -0.98 -14.73
C LEU A 9 -0.61 -0.82 -14.58
N THR A 10 0.16 -1.48 -15.45
CA THR A 10 1.63 -1.47 -15.51
C THR A 10 2.23 -0.07 -15.54
N GLY A 11 1.62 0.89 -16.25
CA GLY A 11 2.09 2.28 -16.33
C GLY A 11 1.84 3.13 -15.08
N ILE A 12 1.03 2.62 -14.15
CA ILE A 12 0.57 3.33 -12.96
C ILE A 12 1.19 2.75 -11.68
N VAL A 13 1.75 1.53 -11.75
CA VAL A 13 2.39 0.89 -10.59
C VAL A 13 3.60 1.70 -10.14
N ARG A 14 3.59 2.06 -8.87
CA ARG A 14 4.69 2.69 -8.15
C ARG A 14 5.42 1.68 -7.31
N SER A 15 6.73 1.83 -7.23
CA SER A 15 7.52 1.14 -6.21
C SER A 15 7.06 1.60 -4.82
N ALA A 16 6.89 0.67 -3.90
CA ALA A 16 6.70 0.95 -2.49
C ALA A 16 7.54 -0.03 -1.66
N PRO A 17 8.15 0.45 -0.57
CA PRO A 17 8.88 -0.42 0.34
C PRO A 17 7.96 -1.48 0.95
N ALA A 18 8.54 -2.68 1.15
CA ALA A 18 7.88 -3.77 1.86
C ALA A 18 8.71 -4.20 3.07
N ILE A 19 8.03 -4.60 4.14
CA ILE A 19 8.63 -5.19 5.34
C ILE A 19 8.00 -6.55 5.64
N PHE A 20 8.72 -7.41 6.33
CA PHE A 20 8.14 -8.66 6.83
C PHE A 20 7.23 -8.42 8.04
N ALA A 21 6.21 -9.26 8.20
CA ALA A 21 5.29 -9.21 9.35
C ALA A 21 5.97 -9.32 10.73
N SER A 22 7.17 -9.90 10.79
CA SER A 22 7.99 -9.99 12.00
C SER A 22 8.67 -8.67 12.40
N ARG A 23 8.69 -7.66 11.51
CA ARG A 23 9.34 -6.38 11.80
C ARG A 23 8.53 -5.56 12.79
N THR A 24 9.26 -4.86 13.64
CA THR A 24 8.74 -3.97 14.68
C THR A 24 8.30 -2.63 14.10
N CYS A 25 7.51 -1.87 14.87
CA CYS A 25 7.14 -0.50 14.50
C CYS A 25 8.37 0.42 14.36
N ARG A 26 9.42 0.21 15.16
CA ARG A 26 10.70 0.95 15.02
C ARG A 26 11.34 0.74 13.66
N GLU A 27 11.38 -0.51 13.20
CA GLU A 27 11.95 -0.85 11.90
C GLU A 27 11.09 -0.32 10.76
N ALA A 28 9.75 -0.44 10.87
CA ALA A 28 8.83 0.16 9.91
C ALA A 28 9.05 1.68 9.80
N LEU A 29 9.17 2.38 10.93
CA LEU A 29 9.45 3.82 10.96
C LEU A 29 10.78 4.16 10.26
N ARG A 30 11.83 3.37 10.51
CA ARG A 30 13.13 3.54 9.85
C ARG A 30 13.01 3.41 8.34
N VAL A 31 12.26 2.41 7.85
CA VAL A 31 12.01 2.22 6.42
C VAL A 31 11.20 3.39 5.85
N MET A 32 10.21 3.93 6.58
CA MET A 32 9.47 5.12 6.13
C MET A 32 10.37 6.34 5.96
N PHE A 33 11.31 6.56 6.89
CA PHE A 33 12.28 7.65 6.77
C PHE A 33 13.28 7.46 5.63
N GLN A 34 13.55 6.22 5.22
CA GLN A 34 14.39 5.92 4.04
C GLN A 34 13.65 6.11 2.71
N HIS A 35 12.32 6.10 2.75
CA HIS A 35 11.43 6.22 1.59
C HIS A 35 10.39 7.33 1.78
N PRO A 36 10.80 8.61 1.98
CA PRO A 36 9.88 9.72 2.22
C PRO A 36 8.92 9.98 1.04
N GLU A 37 9.27 9.53 -0.16
CA GLU A 37 8.44 9.60 -1.37
C GLU A 37 7.24 8.63 -1.34
N SER A 38 7.28 7.61 -0.48
CA SER A 38 6.26 6.58 -0.44
C SER A 38 5.16 6.89 0.57
N LYS A 39 3.90 6.79 0.11
CA LYS A 39 2.71 7.00 0.97
C LYS A 39 2.43 5.83 1.91
N CYS A 40 3.04 4.68 1.68
CA CYS A 40 2.78 3.48 2.46
C CYS A 40 3.95 2.50 2.48
N ILE A 41 3.95 1.63 3.49
CA ILE A 41 4.75 0.40 3.51
C ILE A 41 3.80 -0.80 3.37
N VAL A 42 4.15 -1.76 2.53
CA VAL A 42 3.43 -3.03 2.43
C VAL A 42 4.01 -4.05 3.41
N VAL A 43 3.16 -4.78 4.12
CA VAL A 43 3.59 -5.85 5.02
C VAL A 43 3.40 -7.18 4.31
N CYS A 44 4.49 -7.91 4.08
CA CYS A 44 4.48 -9.20 3.39
C CYS A 44 4.84 -10.37 4.32
N ASN A 45 4.44 -11.57 3.91
CA ASN A 45 4.98 -12.82 4.48
C ASN A 45 6.35 -13.18 3.84
N ALA A 46 6.96 -14.28 4.30
CA ALA A 46 8.23 -14.77 3.78
C ALA A 46 8.20 -15.15 2.29
N MET A 47 7.01 -15.44 1.76
CA MET A 47 6.77 -15.77 0.36
C MET A 47 6.48 -14.55 -0.51
N ASN A 48 6.69 -13.32 -0.01
CA ASN A 48 6.37 -12.05 -0.66
C ASN A 48 4.88 -11.86 -1.03
N GLU A 49 3.98 -12.44 -0.24
CA GLU A 49 2.53 -12.20 -0.39
C GLU A 49 2.11 -11.08 0.56
N PRO A 50 1.34 -10.08 0.08
CA PRO A 50 0.91 -8.97 0.91
C PRO A 50 -0.13 -9.42 1.93
N LEU A 51 0.11 -9.08 3.20
CA LEU A 51 -0.79 -9.33 4.32
C LEU A 51 -1.56 -8.06 4.74
N GLY A 52 -1.05 -6.89 4.39
CA GLY A 52 -1.57 -5.60 4.83
C GLY A 52 -0.72 -4.44 4.38
N MET A 53 -1.10 -3.22 4.79
CA MET A 53 -0.31 -2.02 4.54
C MET A 53 -0.36 -1.03 5.70
N LEU A 54 0.68 -0.23 5.82
CA LEU A 54 0.78 0.90 6.74
C LEU A 54 0.79 2.18 5.92
N MET A 55 -0.24 3.01 6.05
CA MET A 55 -0.21 4.37 5.50
C MET A 55 0.72 5.23 6.35
N SER A 56 1.71 5.86 5.72
CA SER A 56 2.77 6.59 6.41
C SER A 56 2.20 7.66 7.35
N GLU A 57 1.25 8.48 6.86
CA GLU A 57 0.57 9.52 7.67
C GLU A 57 -0.07 8.96 8.95
N ARG A 58 -0.90 7.92 8.82
CA ARG A 58 -1.58 7.29 9.96
C ARG A 58 -0.59 6.65 10.93
N PHE A 59 0.49 6.07 10.40
CA PHE A 59 1.52 5.46 11.21
C PHE A 59 2.32 6.50 12.00
N PHE A 60 2.70 7.61 11.37
CA PHE A 60 3.38 8.73 12.03
C PHE A 60 2.51 9.34 13.14
N LEU A 61 1.21 9.56 12.90
CA LEU A 61 0.28 10.06 13.93
C LEU A 61 0.23 9.14 15.16
N LYS A 62 0.29 7.81 14.96
CA LYS A 62 0.39 6.85 16.07
C LYS A 62 1.75 6.91 16.76
N ALA A 63 2.83 7.01 15.99
CA ALA A 63 4.20 7.07 16.51
C ALA A 63 4.47 8.32 17.36
N THR A 64 3.85 9.45 17.03
CA THR A 64 3.97 10.72 17.77
C THR A 64 2.90 10.89 18.84
N GLY A 65 2.02 9.91 19.02
CA GLY A 65 0.94 9.94 20.02
C GLY A 65 1.47 9.89 21.46
N ARG A 66 0.62 10.28 22.42
CA ARG A 66 0.97 10.40 23.86
C ARG A 66 1.18 9.06 24.60
N SER A 67 1.17 7.92 23.90
CA SER A 67 1.27 6.59 24.52
C SER A 67 2.72 6.10 24.50
N GLY A 68 3.18 5.53 25.63
CA GLY A 68 4.55 5.08 25.89
C GLY A 68 5.33 4.65 24.64
N VAL A 69 6.16 5.58 24.16
CA VAL A 69 6.91 5.50 22.90
C VAL A 69 7.77 4.21 22.83
N ASP A 70 8.32 3.77 23.96
CA ASP A 70 9.14 2.56 24.00
C ASP A 70 8.33 1.27 23.77
N LEU A 71 7.08 1.21 24.25
CA LEU A 71 6.19 0.07 23.98
C LEU A 71 5.79 0.04 22.51
N PHE A 72 5.35 1.18 21.97
CA PHE A 72 4.99 1.32 20.56
C PHE A 72 6.12 0.79 19.65
N TYR A 73 7.36 1.19 19.91
CA TYR A 73 8.50 0.80 19.07
C TYR A 73 8.80 -0.70 19.05
N ARG A 74 8.48 -1.42 20.13
CA ARG A 74 8.72 -2.88 20.23
C ARG A 74 7.57 -3.70 19.67
N GLU A 75 6.38 -3.11 19.50
CA GLU A 75 5.23 -3.83 18.95
C GLU A 75 5.46 -4.25 17.49
N PRO A 76 4.97 -5.44 17.08
CA PRO A 76 4.98 -5.86 15.68
C PRO A 76 4.21 -4.88 14.80
N ALA A 77 4.81 -4.44 13.70
CA ALA A 77 4.19 -3.49 12.78
C ALA A 77 2.87 -4.02 12.17
N MET A 78 2.76 -5.35 12.03
CA MET A 78 1.54 -6.02 11.56
C MET A 78 0.31 -5.81 12.46
N LYS A 79 0.48 -5.39 13.74
CA LYS A 79 -0.65 -5.06 14.61
C LYS A 79 -1.30 -3.73 14.24
N LEU A 80 -0.55 -2.84 13.60
CA LEU A 80 -1.00 -1.48 13.24
C LEU A 80 -1.39 -1.34 11.77
N MET A 81 -1.13 -2.35 10.95
CA MET A 81 -1.45 -2.35 9.53
C MET A 81 -2.96 -2.38 9.29
N ASN A 82 -3.39 -1.78 8.19
CA ASN A 82 -4.68 -2.07 7.60
C ASN A 82 -4.66 -3.53 7.11
N LYS A 83 -5.54 -4.37 7.66
CA LYS A 83 -5.65 -5.81 7.36
C LYS A 83 -6.63 -6.12 6.23
N THR A 84 -7.38 -5.11 5.77
CA THR A 84 -8.30 -5.23 4.64
C THR A 84 -7.91 -4.27 3.52
N PRO A 85 -6.63 -4.25 3.07
CA PRO A 85 -6.25 -3.43 1.92
C PRO A 85 -6.95 -3.94 0.65
N LEU A 86 -7.11 -3.06 -0.34
CA LEU A 86 -7.49 -3.50 -1.68
C LEU A 86 -6.25 -4.10 -2.36
N ILE A 87 -6.29 -5.40 -2.64
CA ILE A 87 -5.22 -6.14 -3.31
C ILE A 87 -5.77 -6.64 -4.64
N LEU A 88 -5.07 -6.34 -5.73
CA LEU A 88 -5.47 -6.74 -7.09
C LEU A 88 -4.27 -7.28 -7.87
N ASP A 89 -4.50 -8.16 -8.84
CA ASP A 89 -3.45 -8.62 -9.74
C ASP A 89 -3.19 -7.57 -10.82
N ILE A 90 -1.94 -7.48 -11.29
CA ILE A 90 -1.51 -6.57 -12.34
C ILE A 90 -2.22 -6.80 -13.67
N SER A 91 -2.80 -8.00 -13.91
CA SER A 91 -3.64 -8.27 -15.07
C SER A 91 -5.08 -7.77 -14.93
N THR A 92 -5.45 -7.15 -13.79
CA THR A 92 -6.81 -6.65 -13.55
C THR A 92 -7.05 -5.40 -14.40
N PRO A 93 -8.15 -5.32 -15.18
CA PRO A 93 -8.44 -4.16 -16.01
C PRO A 93 -8.53 -2.87 -15.19
N LEU A 94 -7.94 -1.79 -15.69
CA LEU A 94 -7.89 -0.50 -14.99
C LEU A 94 -9.27 0.01 -14.55
N ASP A 95 -10.29 -0.14 -15.40
CA ASP A 95 -11.68 0.26 -15.06
C ASP A 95 -12.22 -0.47 -13.83
N MET A 96 -11.92 -1.76 -13.72
CA MET A 96 -12.30 -2.58 -12.56
C MET A 96 -11.52 -2.15 -11.32
N VAL A 97 -10.21 -1.90 -11.46
CA VAL A 97 -9.38 -1.40 -10.36
C VAL A 97 -9.90 -0.06 -9.84
N LEU A 98 -10.23 0.89 -10.72
CA LEU A 98 -10.76 2.20 -10.33
C LEU A 98 -12.13 2.07 -9.65
N SER A 99 -13.05 1.29 -10.22
CA SER A 99 -14.36 1.06 -9.63
C SER A 99 -14.26 0.50 -8.21
N LEU A 100 -13.41 -0.52 -8.01
CA LEU A 100 -13.16 -1.10 -6.69
C LEU A 100 -12.50 -0.08 -5.74
N ALA A 101 -11.56 0.72 -6.24
CA ALA A 101 -10.89 1.73 -5.44
C ALA A 101 -11.84 2.84 -4.96
N MET A 102 -12.80 3.26 -5.79
CA MET A 102 -13.77 4.32 -5.51
C MET A 102 -14.94 3.86 -4.63
N ASN A 103 -15.29 2.57 -4.68
CA ASN A 103 -16.34 1.97 -3.85
C ASN A 103 -15.90 1.65 -2.40
N ARG A 104 -14.66 1.98 -2.03
CA ARG A 104 -14.16 1.82 -0.66
C ARG A 104 -14.80 2.83 0.30
N PRO A 105 -14.92 2.50 1.60
CA PRO A 105 -15.29 3.47 2.63
C PRO A 105 -14.38 4.70 2.62
N ASP A 106 -14.91 5.88 2.94
CA ASP A 106 -14.15 7.15 2.90
C ASP A 106 -12.79 7.10 3.60
N PRO A 107 -12.64 6.48 4.80
CA PRO A 107 -11.34 6.38 5.46
C PRO A 107 -10.28 5.58 4.69
N MET A 108 -10.66 4.83 3.65
CA MET A 108 -9.79 3.97 2.85
C MET A 108 -9.71 4.40 1.38
N LYS A 109 -10.49 5.40 0.94
CA LYS A 109 -10.43 5.91 -0.43
C LYS A 109 -9.04 6.47 -0.80
N ASN A 110 -8.34 7.02 0.20
CA ASN A 110 -6.98 7.54 0.05
C ASN A 110 -5.89 6.47 0.26
N ASP A 111 -6.26 5.27 0.71
CA ASP A 111 -5.29 4.17 0.85
C ASP A 111 -4.82 3.73 -0.54
N CYS A 112 -3.52 3.46 -0.66
CA CYS A 112 -2.98 2.89 -1.89
C CYS A 112 -3.61 1.52 -2.17
N VAL A 113 -3.65 1.14 -3.44
CA VAL A 113 -4.05 -0.19 -3.89
C VAL A 113 -2.80 -1.04 -4.01
N ILE A 114 -2.78 -2.21 -3.38
CA ILE A 114 -1.66 -3.14 -3.48
C ILE A 114 -1.78 -3.90 -4.80
N ILE A 115 -0.72 -3.88 -5.59
CA ILE A 115 -0.65 -4.59 -6.86
C ILE A 115 0.21 -5.84 -6.68
N THR A 116 -0.30 -6.96 -7.17
CA THR A 116 0.36 -8.25 -7.16
C THR A 116 0.56 -8.80 -8.56
N ARG A 117 1.46 -9.76 -8.73
CA ARG A 117 1.55 -10.61 -9.91
C ARG A 117 1.63 -12.05 -9.44
N LYS A 118 0.63 -12.87 -9.78
CA LYS A 118 0.53 -14.25 -9.30
C LYS A 118 0.57 -14.32 -7.76
N GLY A 119 -0.14 -13.40 -7.10
CA GLY A 119 -0.21 -13.30 -5.64
C GLY A 119 1.02 -12.68 -4.95
N LYS A 120 2.10 -12.38 -5.69
CA LYS A 120 3.31 -11.78 -5.13
C LYS A 120 3.28 -10.27 -5.25
N PHE A 121 3.67 -9.56 -4.20
CA PHE A 121 3.72 -8.10 -4.19
C PHE A 121 4.69 -7.57 -5.26
N VAL A 122 4.23 -6.62 -6.08
CA VAL A 122 5.05 -5.96 -7.11
C VAL A 122 5.07 -4.43 -7.02
N GLY A 123 4.13 -3.83 -6.29
CA GLY A 123 4.07 -2.39 -6.10
C GLY A 123 2.68 -1.92 -5.67
N VAL A 124 2.45 -0.62 -5.72
CA VAL A 124 1.18 -0.01 -5.34
C VAL A 124 0.69 0.97 -6.40
N ALA A 125 -0.61 1.21 -6.45
CA ALA A 125 -1.21 2.30 -7.23
C ALA A 125 -1.86 3.32 -6.29
N TYR A 126 -1.69 4.61 -6.57
CA TYR A 126 -2.42 5.65 -5.84
C TYR A 126 -3.77 5.87 -6.49
N THR A 127 -4.83 6.04 -5.69
CA THR A 127 -6.17 6.33 -6.19
C THR A 127 -6.17 7.57 -7.12
N SER A 128 -5.34 8.56 -6.82
CA SER A 128 -5.17 9.75 -7.66
C SER A 128 -4.64 9.45 -9.06
N ASP A 129 -3.75 8.47 -9.20
CA ASP A 129 -3.18 8.11 -10.49
C ASP A 129 -4.16 7.25 -11.31
N LEU A 130 -4.93 6.39 -10.63
CA LEU A 130 -6.02 5.63 -11.26
C LEU A 130 -7.08 6.55 -11.85
N ILE A 131 -7.45 7.62 -11.13
CA ILE A 131 -8.39 8.63 -11.62
C ILE A 131 -7.82 9.39 -12.81
N ARG A 132 -6.54 9.80 -12.75
CA ARG A 132 -5.88 10.53 -13.85
C ARG A 132 -5.73 9.70 -15.12
N ALA A 133 -5.56 8.39 -14.99
CA ALA A 133 -5.42 7.50 -16.15
C ALA A 133 -6.72 7.29 -16.92
N GLN A 134 -7.86 7.75 -16.39
CA GLN A 134 -9.16 7.74 -17.09
C GLN A 134 -9.64 9.12 -17.56
N ALA A 135 -8.89 10.18 -17.23
CA ALA A 135 -9.20 11.55 -17.62
C ALA A 135 -8.58 11.89 -18.98
#